data_AF-A0A9E0U8M1-F1
#
_entry.id   AF-A0A9E0U8M1-F1
#
_cell.length_a   1.000
_cell.length_b   1.000
_cell.length_c   1.000
_cell.angle_alpha   90.00
_cell.angle_beta   90.00
_cell.angle_gamma   90.00
#
_symmetry.space_group_name_H-M   'P 1'
#
loop_
_entity.id
_entity.type
_entity.pdbx_description
1 polymer ?
#
loop_
_entity_poly.entity_id
_entity_poly.type
_entity_poly.pdbx_seq_one_letter_code
_entity_poly.pdbx_strand_id
1 'polypeptide(L)' 'MKNFPIVCVGGSAGGLDAYIRLLQNLPADMGVAIVIVNHITIMPTQLHEVLPRFTTMPVDLITENLLIVPNRVFIIPANR' A
#
# COMPACT_ATOMS: atom_id res chain seq x y z
N MET A 1 6.29 -2.13 -22.14
CA MET A 1 5.85 -1.70 -20.80
C MET A 1 5.72 -0.19 -20.82
N LYS A 2 4.58 0.37 -20.40
CA LYS A 2 4.49 1.84 -20.22
C LYS A 2 5.25 2.21 -18.96
N ASN A 3 6.05 3.26 -19.00
CA ASN A 3 6.64 3.82 -17.79
C ASN A 3 5.52 4.43 -16.94
N PHE A 4 5.50 4.13 -15.65
CA PHE A 4 4.62 4.75 -14.67
C PHE A 4 5.38 4.94 -13.36
N PRO A 5 5.02 5.95 -12.54
CA PRO A 5 5.68 6.21 -11.27
C PRO A 5 5.23 5.20 -10.20
N ILE A 6 6.18 4.84 -9.33
CA ILE A 6 5.95 4.06 -8.12
C ILE A 6 6.19 4.99 -6.93
N VAL A 7 5.20 5.11 -6.05
CA VAL A 7 5.26 5.93 -4.83
C VAL A 7 5.42 5.01 -3.63
N CYS A 8 6.60 5.05 -3.01
CA CYS A 8 6.88 4.28 -1.80
C CYS A 8 6.54 5.10 -0.55
N VAL A 9 5.70 4.55 0.33
CA VAL A 9 5.24 5.18 1.56
C VAL A 9 5.75 4.37 2.75
N GLY A 10 6.73 4.91 3.46
CA GLY A 10 7.31 4.30 4.67
C GLY A 10 6.63 4.78 5.95
N GLY A 11 6.44 3.88 6.92
CA GLY A 11 5.99 4.25 8.27
C GLY A 11 6.31 3.17 9.32
N SER A 12 5.93 3.42 10.57
CA SER A 12 6.17 2.51 11.70
C SER A 12 5.03 2.62 12.72
N ALA A 13 5.32 2.92 13.99
CA ALA A 13 4.31 3.14 15.01
C ALA A 13 3.32 4.24 14.59
N GLY A 14 2.02 3.92 14.64
CA GLY A 14 0.96 4.85 14.26
C GLY A 14 0.77 5.06 12.74
N GLY A 15 1.47 4.31 11.88
CA GLY A 15 1.37 4.46 10.42
C GLY A 15 -0.03 4.26 9.84
N LEU A 16 -0.88 3.45 10.51
CA LEU A 16 -2.23 3.12 10.02
C LEU A 16 -3.10 4.35 9.75
N ASP A 17 -3.19 5.30 10.69
CA ASP A 17 -4.01 6.51 10.52
C ASP A 17 -3.51 7.36 9.34
N ALA A 18 -2.19 7.49 9.21
CA ALA A 18 -1.58 8.21 8.09
C ALA A 18 -1.86 7.54 6.74
N TYR A 19 -1.80 6.21 6.66
CA TYR A 19 -2.12 5.47 5.44
C TYR A 19 -3.61 5.60 5.07
N ILE A 20 -4.51 5.53 6.05
CA ILE A 20 -5.94 5.74 5.83
C ILE A 20 -6.19 7.13 5.26
N ARG A 21 -5.68 8.17 5.92
CA ARG A 21 -5.88 9.56 5.50
C ARG A 21 -5.29 9.82 4.12
N LEU A 22 -4.14 9.24 3.81
CA LEU A 22 -3.55 9.29 2.48
C LEU A 22 -4.51 8.66 1.46
N LEU A 23 -4.86 7.39 1.65
CA LEU A 23 -5.62 6.61 0.67
C LEU A 23 -7.06 7.13 0.45
N GLN A 24 -7.69 7.71 1.46
CA GLN A 24 -9.02 8.34 1.34
C GLN A 24 -9.04 9.58 0.45
N ASN A 25 -7.89 10.24 0.28
CA ASN A 25 -7.79 11.49 -0.49
C ASN A 25 -7.17 11.28 -1.88
N LEU A 26 -6.84 10.04 -2.25
CA LEU A 26 -6.22 9.73 -3.53
C LEU A 26 -7.26 9.13 -4.51
N PRO A 27 -7.37 9.65 -5.74
CA PRO A 27 -8.21 9.05 -6.76
C PRO A 27 -7.63 7.71 -7.23
N ALA A 28 -8.48 6.80 -7.70
CA ALA A 28 -8.06 5.45 -8.05
C ALA A 28 -7.31 5.33 -9.37
N ASP A 29 -7.38 6.35 -10.24
CA ASP A 29 -6.95 6.32 -11.63
C ASP A 29 -5.76 7.26 -11.93
N MET A 30 -4.96 7.59 -10.91
CA MET A 30 -3.80 8.48 -11.01
C MET A 30 -2.71 8.03 -11.99
N GLY A 31 -2.73 6.77 -12.42
CA GLY A 31 -1.68 6.17 -13.25
C GLY A 31 -0.41 5.84 -12.46
N VAL A 32 -0.50 5.69 -11.13
CA VAL A 32 0.64 5.42 -10.24
C VAL A 32 0.43 4.13 -9.46
N ALA A 33 1.51 3.44 -9.09
CA ALA A 33 1.44 2.37 -8.09
C ALA A 33 1.86 2.90 -6.72
N ILE A 34 1.13 2.56 -5.67
CA ILE A 34 1.49 2.90 -4.29
C ILE A 34 2.05 1.66 -3.61
N VAL A 35 3.22 1.76 -2.98
CA VAL A 35 3.83 0.67 -2.21
C VAL A 35 3.97 1.13 -0.76
N ILE A 36 3.26 0.48 0.16
CA ILE A 36 3.31 0.79 1.59
C ILE A 36 4.25 -0.18 2.30
N VAL A 37 5.25 0.40 2.97
CA VAL A 37 6.25 -0.31 3.78
C VAL A 37 6.07 0.13 5.22
N ASN A 38 5.73 -0.81 6.09
CA ASN A 38 5.46 -0.52 7.49
C ASN A 38 6.36 -1.34 8.40
N HIS A 39 7.26 -0.66 9.12
CA HIS A 39 8.19 -1.28 10.06
C HIS A 39 7.48 -1.46 11.41
N ILE A 40 6.92 -2.64 11.67
CA ILE A 40 6.27 -2.98 12.94
C ILE A 40 7.06 -4.06 13.68
N THR A 41 7.25 -3.88 14.99
CA THR A 41 8.10 -4.72 15.84
C THR A 41 7.35 -5.61 16.84
N ILE A 42 6.04 -5.42 17.09
CA ILE A 42 5.36 -6.14 18.21
C ILE A 42 4.02 -6.80 17.82
N MET A 43 3.20 -6.21 16.95
CA MET A 43 1.94 -6.82 16.47
C MET A 43 1.69 -6.45 15.02
N PRO A 44 1.81 -7.36 14.04
CA PRO A 44 1.61 -7.04 12.64
C PRO A 44 0.16 -6.61 12.39
N THR A 45 -0.05 -5.32 12.11
CA THR A 45 -1.32 -4.86 11.54
C THR A 45 -1.48 -5.49 10.17
N GLN A 46 -2.55 -6.24 9.93
CA GLN A 46 -2.89 -6.79 8.61
C GLN A 46 -3.38 -5.64 7.69
N LEU A 47 -2.45 -4.78 7.25
CA LEU A 47 -2.76 -3.58 6.47
C LEU A 47 -3.52 -3.91 5.18
N HIS A 48 -3.17 -5.01 4.51
CA HIS A 48 -3.86 -5.45 3.29
C HIS A 48 -5.32 -5.86 3.53
N GLU A 49 -5.73 -6.17 4.75
CA GLU A 49 -7.13 -6.47 5.10
C GLU A 49 -7.89 -5.21 5.56
N VAL A 50 -7.20 -4.25 6.16
CA VAL A 50 -7.78 -3.03 6.71
C VAL A 50 -7.93 -1.91 5.66
N LEU A 51 -6.85 -1.64 4.91
CA LEU A 51 -6.79 -0.54 3.95
C LEU A 51 -7.78 -0.62 2.77
N PRO A 52 -8.24 -1.80 2.28
CA PRO A 52 -9.29 -1.86 1.24
C PRO A 52 -10.58 -1.12 1.61
N ARG A 53 -10.85 -0.90 2.90
CA ARG A 53 -12.05 -0.18 3.36
C ARG A 53 -11.97 1.33 3.14
N PHE A 54 -10.78 1.85 2.83
CA PHE A 54 -10.47 3.29 2.82
C PHE A 54 -10.01 3.79 1.45
N THR A 55 -10.08 2.96 0.42
CA THR A 55 -9.78 3.33 -0.97
C THR A 55 -10.57 2.47 -1.94
N THR A 56 -10.80 2.97 -3.14
CA THR A 56 -11.34 2.20 -4.25
C THR A 56 -10.25 1.53 -5.10
N MET A 57 -8.97 1.82 -4.84
CA MET A 57 -7.87 1.08 -5.45
C MET A 57 -7.82 -0.35 -4.89
N PRO A 58 -7.58 -1.38 -5.72
CA PRO A 58 -7.23 -2.70 -5.23
C PRO A 58 -6.00 -2.63 -4.31
N VAL A 59 -6.08 -3.32 -3.17
CA VAL A 59 -4.97 -3.43 -2.23
C VAL A 59 -4.51 -4.88 -2.21
N ASP A 60 -3.24 -5.12 -2.52
CA ASP A 60 -2.65 -6.45 -2.60
C ASP A 60 -1.46 -6.59 -1.68
N LEU A 61 -1.31 -7.78 -1.09
CA LEU A 61 -0.07 -8.16 -0.42
C LEU A 61 0.97 -8.55 -1.47
N ILE A 62 2.19 -8.01 -1.39
CA ILE A 62 3.26 -8.38 -2.32
C ILE A 62 3.69 -9.82 -2.05
N THR A 63 3.56 -10.68 -3.06
CA THR A 63 4.08 -12.05 -3.07
C THR A 63 5.22 -12.18 -4.09
N GLU A 64 5.93 -13.29 -4.07
CA GLU A 64 6.95 -13.59 -5.08
C GLU A 64 6.35 -13.54 -6.50
N ASN A 65 7.09 -12.95 -7.43
CA ASN A 65 6.71 -12.75 -8.83
C ASN A 65 5.46 -11.89 -9.08
N LEU A 66 4.96 -11.16 -8.08
CA LEU A 66 3.87 -10.23 -8.28
C LEU A 66 4.30 -9.07 -9.20
N LEU A 67 3.52 -8.82 -10.25
CA LEU A 67 3.74 -7.70 -11.16
C LEU A 67 3.13 -6.42 -10.59
N ILE A 68 3.96 -5.40 -10.40
CA ILE A 68 3.50 -4.06 -10.03
C ILE A 68 2.85 -3.42 -11.26
N VAL A 69 1.63 -2.90 -11.06
CA VAL A 69 0.85 -2.20 -12.08
C VAL A 69 0.26 -0.92 -11.48
N PRO A 70 -0.01 0.13 -12.28
CA PRO A 70 -0.59 1.37 -11.77
C PRO A 70 -2.01 1.15 -11.22
N ASN A 71 -2.51 2.15 -10.49
CA ASN A 71 -3.86 2.22 -9.91
C ASN A 71 -4.14 1.14 -8.85
N ARG A 72 -3.08 0.71 -8.17
CA ARG A 72 -3.13 -0.32 -7.11
C ARG A 72 -2.23 0.06 -5.94
N VAL A 73 -2.61 -0.41 -4.77
CA VAL A 73 -1.85 -0.30 -3.53
C VAL A 73 -1.23 -1.66 -3.23
N PHE A 74 0.06 -1.68 -2.95
CA PHE A 74 0.80 -2.88 -2.62
C PHE A 74 1.36 -2.78 -1.21
N ILE A 75 1.16 -3.83 -0.42
CA ILE A 75 1.63 -3.90 0.97
C ILE A 75 2.79 -4.89 1.04
N ILE A 76 3.93 -4.47 1.60
CA ILE A 76 5.03 -5.41 1.87
C ILE A 76 4.62 -6.37 3.01
N PRO A 77 4.89 -7.70 2.90
CA PRO A 77 4.65 -8.64 3.98
C PRO A 77 5.32 -8.22 5.29
N ALA A 78 4.65 -8.45 6.42
CA ALA A 78 5.32 -8.36 7.71
C ALA A 78 6.48 -9.36 7.75
N ASN A 79 7.61 -8.98 8.33
CA ASN A 79 8.83 -9.80 8.50
C ASN A 79 9.66 -10.06 7.23
N ARG A 80 9.62 -9.19 6.22
CA ARG A 80 10.57 -9.18 5.09
C ARG A 80 11.17 -7.79 4.87
#